data_AF-A0A2V8J615-F1
#
_entry.id   AF-A0A2V8J615-F1
#
_cell.length_a   1.000
_cell.length_b   1.000
_cell.length_c   1.000
_cell.angle_alpha   90.00
_cell.angle_beta   90.00
_cell.angle_gamma   90.00
#
_symmetry.space_group_name_H-M   'P 1'
#
loop_
_entity.id
_entity.type
_entity.pdbx_description
1 polymer ?
#
loop_
_entity_poly.entity_id
_entity_poly.type
_entity_poly.pdbx_seq_one_letter_code
_entity_poly.pdbx_strand_id
1 'polypeptide(L)'
;MSEIRRTPDDSDDDLTRRAWLLRLGELTALAGVAGLVPDLAGAMTLTVREAAAGLPPGLYEPSTEHLGHVLAARDAPLVPRDAETDFAVPRRGPFQPLFFSQHELDVVTRLVGVLLGSVDARALSETIAWLDLRLQSDVGIRRAARTLNPSHRALAIAYYGQARVTELETVDSQAIVRTGLKLMEQQSRERFGREFLGLAGTAQTDLVREISRTPPESPLGRCYLFLRREAIRGYFTSRAGLIELDYKGNTFHGACPGCDSRRG
;
A
#
# COMPACT_ATOMS: atom_id res chain seq x y z
N MET A 1 -4.51 -63.32 27.15
CA MET A 1 -5.38 -62.46 26.32
C MET A 1 -5.89 -61.32 27.19
N SER A 2 -5.23 -60.16 27.11
CA SER A 2 -5.71 -58.91 27.70
C SER A 2 -5.30 -57.79 26.74
N GLU A 3 -6.27 -57.26 26.01
CA GLU A 3 -6.10 -56.15 25.08
C GLU A 3 -5.83 -54.85 25.87
N ILE A 4 -4.69 -54.23 25.60
CA ILE A 4 -4.40 -52.85 26.02
C ILE A 4 -5.07 -51.94 25.00
N ARG A 5 -6.19 -51.31 25.39
CA ARG A 5 -6.76 -50.17 24.67
C ARG A 5 -5.73 -49.04 24.64
N ARG A 6 -5.15 -48.77 23.47
CA ARG A 6 -4.48 -47.49 23.21
C ARG A 6 -5.55 -46.40 23.18
N THR A 7 -5.44 -45.43 24.07
CA THR A 7 -6.05 -44.11 23.90
C THR A 7 -5.46 -43.45 22.65
N PRO A 8 -6.25 -42.72 21.85
CA PRO A 8 -5.70 -42.00 20.70
C PRO A 8 -4.73 -40.93 21.20
N ASP A 9 -3.59 -40.91 20.50
CA ASP A 9 -2.48 -39.98 20.57
C ASP A 9 -2.98 -38.54 20.54
N ASP A 10 -2.65 -37.77 21.58
CA ASP A 10 -2.85 -36.32 21.66
C ASP A 10 -1.74 -35.72 20.79
N SER A 11 -1.97 -35.66 19.48
CA SER A 11 -1.05 -35.00 18.56
C SER A 11 -1.08 -33.52 18.89
N ASP A 12 -0.04 -33.05 19.59
CA ASP A 12 0.30 -31.64 19.73
C ASP A 12 0.26 -31.03 18.32
N ASP A 13 -0.80 -30.25 18.08
CA ASP A 13 -1.14 -29.66 16.80
C ASP A 13 -0.15 -28.51 16.59
N ASP A 14 1.04 -28.82 16.06
CA ASP A 14 2.18 -27.90 15.89
C ASP A 14 1.74 -26.67 15.07
N LEU A 15 1.32 -25.64 15.78
CA LEU A 15 0.61 -24.50 15.24
C LEU A 15 1.61 -23.56 14.56
N THR A 16 1.70 -23.62 13.23
CA THR A 16 2.64 -22.78 12.46
C THR A 16 2.42 -21.28 12.72
N ARG A 17 3.50 -20.47 12.65
CA ARG A 17 3.46 -19.00 12.80
C ARG A 17 2.34 -18.34 11.97
N ARG A 18 2.13 -18.81 10.74
CA ARG A 18 1.09 -18.30 9.83
C ARG A 18 -0.31 -18.64 10.34
N ALA A 19 -0.55 -19.86 10.81
CA ALA A 19 -1.84 -20.27 11.36
C ALA A 19 -2.18 -19.49 12.63
N TRP A 20 -1.19 -19.23 13.48
CA TRP A 20 -1.36 -18.46 14.71
C TRP A 20 -1.73 -16.99 14.45
N LEU A 21 -1.05 -16.32 13.50
CA LEU A 21 -1.37 -14.94 13.13
C LEU A 21 -2.77 -14.78 12.52
N LEU A 22 -3.21 -15.75 11.71
CA LEU A 22 -4.55 -15.74 11.13
C LEU A 22 -5.63 -15.88 12.20
N ARG A 23 -5.44 -16.76 13.19
CA ARG A 23 -6.40 -16.92 14.32
C ARG A 23 -6.53 -15.66 15.18
N LEU A 24 -5.42 -14.96 15.44
CA LEU A 24 -5.46 -13.65 16.13
C LEU A 24 -6.26 -12.60 15.34
N GLY A 25 -6.05 -12.53 14.02
CA GLY A 25 -6.78 -11.63 13.15
C GLY A 25 -8.29 -11.91 13.12
N GLU A 26 -8.68 -13.19 13.07
CA GLU A 26 -10.08 -13.63 13.08
C GLU A 26 -10.81 -13.25 14.37
N LEU A 27 -10.19 -13.48 15.54
CA LEU A 27 -10.77 -13.15 16.84
C LEU A 27 -10.97 -11.64 17.03
N THR A 28 -10.01 -10.83 16.56
CA THR A 28 -10.09 -9.37 16.67
C THR A 28 -11.18 -8.79 15.77
N ALA A 29 -11.36 -9.36 14.57
CA ALA A 29 -12.43 -8.97 13.65
C ALA A 29 -13.82 -9.34 14.19
N LEU A 30 -13.98 -10.51 14.83
CA LEU A 30 -15.24 -10.93 15.42
C LEU A 30 -15.66 -10.07 16.62
N ALA A 31 -14.71 -9.66 17.47
CA ALA A 31 -15.00 -8.78 18.60
C ALA A 31 -15.46 -7.37 18.16
N GLY A 32 -14.83 -6.81 17.12
CA GLY A 32 -15.19 -5.49 16.59
C GLY A 32 -16.58 -5.42 15.93
N VAL A 33 -17.08 -6.54 15.38
CA VAL A 33 -18.38 -6.61 14.69
C VAL A 33 -19.55 -6.86 15.65
N ALA A 34 -19.31 -7.43 16.83
CA ALA A 34 -20.36 -7.78 17.79
C ALA A 34 -20.79 -6.63 18.73
N GLY A 35 -20.16 -5.45 18.66
CA GLY A 35 -20.48 -4.32 19.57
C GLY A 35 -20.19 -4.60 21.05
N LEU A 36 -19.64 -5.77 21.37
CA LEU A 36 -19.03 -6.05 22.66
C LEU A 36 -17.65 -5.41 22.60
N VAL A 37 -17.41 -4.42 23.45
CA VAL A 37 -16.04 -4.14 23.89
C VAL A 37 -15.81 -5.14 25.01
N PRO A 38 -15.18 -6.32 24.79
CA PRO A 38 -14.57 -6.97 25.93
C PRO A 38 -13.51 -5.99 26.43
N ASP A 39 -13.42 -5.85 27.75
CA ASP A 39 -12.24 -5.29 28.38
C ASP A 39 -11.03 -5.94 27.71
N LEU A 40 -10.28 -5.17 26.90
CA LEU A 40 -9.20 -5.68 26.06
C LEU A 40 -8.14 -6.36 26.95
N ALA A 41 -8.04 -5.91 28.21
CA ALA A 41 -7.25 -6.56 29.24
C ALA A 41 -7.78 -7.96 29.61
N GLY A 42 -9.09 -8.18 29.65
CA GLY A 42 -9.76 -9.46 29.95
C GLY A 42 -9.62 -10.52 28.84
N ALA A 43 -9.76 -10.11 27.58
CA ALA A 43 -9.58 -11.00 26.43
C ALA A 43 -8.10 -11.33 26.18
N MET A 44 -7.19 -10.38 26.45
CA MET A 44 -5.75 -10.64 26.46
C MET A 44 -5.33 -11.51 27.65
N THR A 45 -5.92 -11.37 28.83
CA THR A 45 -5.55 -12.20 30.01
C THR A 45 -6.03 -13.64 29.91
N LEU A 46 -7.18 -13.92 29.29
CA LEU A 46 -7.62 -15.28 29.01
C LEU A 46 -6.69 -16.00 28.01
N THR A 47 -6.22 -15.27 26.99
CA THR A 47 -5.31 -15.83 25.97
C THR A 47 -3.85 -15.90 26.41
N VAL A 48 -3.34 -14.94 27.20
CA VAL A 48 -2.00 -15.01 27.80
C VAL A 48 -1.87 -16.16 28.80
N ARG A 49 -2.96 -16.52 29.48
CA ARG A 49 -2.96 -17.63 30.44
C ARG A 49 -3.04 -19.01 29.76
N GLU A 50 -3.63 -19.10 28.56
CA GLU A 50 -3.56 -20.31 27.70
C GLU A 50 -2.28 -20.37 26.86
N ALA A 51 -1.70 -19.22 26.47
CA ALA A 51 -0.42 -19.08 25.76
C ALA A 51 0.82 -19.21 26.67
N ALA A 52 0.65 -19.70 27.91
CA ALA A 52 1.77 -20.15 28.74
C ALA A 52 2.36 -21.49 28.24
N ALA A 53 1.70 -22.17 27.29
CA ALA A 53 2.33 -23.17 26.44
C ALA A 53 3.18 -22.44 25.39
N GLY A 54 4.50 -22.70 25.41
CA GLY A 54 5.52 -21.87 24.76
C GLY A 54 5.25 -21.43 23.33
N LEU A 55 5.86 -20.30 22.95
CA LEU A 55 5.77 -19.74 21.60
C LEU A 55 6.07 -20.83 20.54
N PRO A 56 5.29 -20.89 19.44
CA PRO A 56 5.50 -21.90 18.42
C PRO A 56 6.85 -21.70 17.71
N PRO A 57 7.40 -22.75 17.08
CA PRO A 57 8.69 -22.70 16.42
C PRO A 57 8.85 -21.50 15.47
N GLY A 58 9.90 -20.71 15.67
CA GLY A 58 10.21 -19.52 14.86
C GLY A 58 9.63 -18.19 15.39
N LEU A 59 8.89 -18.20 16.50
CA LEU A 59 8.58 -17.01 17.29
C LEU A 59 9.43 -17.01 18.57
N TYR A 60 10.14 -15.91 18.80
CA TYR A 60 10.95 -15.71 20.00
C TYR A 60 10.53 -14.41 20.66
N GLU A 61 10.55 -14.35 22.00
CA GLU A 61 10.50 -13.08 22.72
C GLU A 61 11.82 -12.34 22.46
N PRO A 62 11.80 -11.21 21.73
CA PRO A 62 13.03 -10.50 21.46
C PRO A 62 13.46 -9.78 22.74
N SER A 63 14.69 -10.04 23.21
CA SER A 63 15.24 -9.30 24.35
C SER A 63 15.38 -7.82 24.00
N THR A 64 15.35 -6.94 25.00
CA THR A 64 15.57 -5.49 24.82
C THR A 64 16.91 -5.19 24.15
N GLU A 65 17.92 -6.00 24.41
CA GLU A 65 19.23 -5.92 23.77
C GLU A 65 19.17 -6.37 22.29
N HIS A 66 18.42 -7.43 21.98
CA HIS A 66 18.18 -7.89 20.61
C HIS A 66 17.43 -6.83 19.80
N LEU A 67 16.37 -6.23 20.35
CA LEU A 67 15.65 -5.13 19.72
C LEU A 67 16.55 -3.91 19.51
N GLY A 68 17.36 -3.56 20.50
CA GLY A 68 18.33 -2.46 20.41
C GLY A 68 19.35 -2.70 19.29
N HIS A 69 19.91 -3.90 19.19
CA HIS A 69 20.93 -4.25 18.20
C HIS A 69 20.35 -4.32 16.77
N VAL A 70 19.14 -4.87 16.61
CA VAL A 70 18.42 -4.96 15.33
C VAL A 70 18.02 -3.58 14.82
N LEU A 71 17.57 -2.68 15.70
CA LEU A 71 17.15 -1.32 15.33
C LEU A 71 18.34 -0.36 15.13
N ALA A 72 19.48 -0.61 15.80
CA ALA A 72 20.69 0.20 15.66
C ALA A 72 21.52 -0.14 14.42
N ALA A 73 21.33 -1.33 13.83
CA ALA A 73 21.96 -1.75 12.58
C ALA A 73 21.37 -1.00 11.38
N ARG A 74 21.68 0.29 11.25
CA ARG A 74 21.18 1.17 10.18
C ARG A 74 21.63 0.78 8.77
N ASP A 75 22.73 0.03 8.64
CA ASP A 75 23.41 -0.15 7.34
C ASP A 75 23.66 -1.63 6.94
N ALA A 76 23.23 -2.61 7.75
CA ALA A 76 23.34 -4.03 7.39
C ALA A 76 22.03 -4.51 6.74
N PRO A 77 22.07 -5.31 5.65
CA PRO A 77 20.86 -5.96 5.16
C PRO A 77 20.35 -6.93 6.24
N LEU A 78 19.31 -6.49 6.95
CA LEU A 78 18.73 -7.16 8.12
C LEU A 78 18.03 -8.50 7.78
N VAL A 79 17.93 -8.86 6.51
CA VAL A 79 17.10 -9.98 6.06
C VAL A 79 17.86 -10.78 4.99
N PRO A 80 18.02 -12.11 5.16
CA PRO A 80 18.55 -13.00 4.12
C PRO A 80 17.72 -12.90 2.83
N ARG A 81 18.39 -13.02 1.67
CA ARG A 81 17.80 -12.92 0.30
C ARG A 81 16.62 -13.87 0.00
N ASP A 82 16.28 -14.77 0.91
CA ASP A 82 15.26 -15.81 0.74
C ASP A 82 14.22 -15.80 1.88
N ALA A 83 14.22 -14.77 2.75
CA ALA A 83 13.24 -14.69 3.82
C ALA A 83 11.85 -14.33 3.27
N GLU A 84 10.78 -14.83 3.88
CA GLU A 84 9.39 -14.49 3.49
C GLU A 84 9.06 -12.98 3.54
N THR A 85 9.91 -12.17 4.20
CA THR A 85 9.79 -10.70 4.30
C THR A 85 10.78 -9.98 3.38
N ASP A 86 11.20 -10.64 2.30
CA ASP A 86 12.19 -10.13 1.36
C ASP A 86 11.83 -8.71 0.93
N PHE A 87 12.65 -7.74 1.35
CA PHE A 87 12.49 -6.38 0.92
C PHE A 87 12.67 -6.35 -0.61
N ALA A 88 11.76 -5.69 -1.32
CA ALA A 88 11.87 -5.57 -2.77
C ALA A 88 13.27 -5.09 -3.15
N VAL A 89 14.03 -5.93 -3.86
CA VAL A 89 15.39 -5.62 -4.28
C VAL A 89 15.33 -4.36 -5.16
N PRO A 90 16.08 -3.29 -4.83
CA PRO A 90 16.10 -2.09 -5.65
C PRO A 90 16.46 -2.45 -7.09
N ARG A 91 15.61 -2.03 -8.03
CA ARG A 91 15.74 -2.36 -9.45
C ARG A 91 17.11 -1.89 -9.97
N ARG A 92 17.87 -2.79 -10.61
CA ARG A 92 19.15 -2.47 -11.25
C ARG A 92 18.93 -2.40 -12.76
N GLY A 93 18.91 -1.20 -13.32
CA GLY A 93 18.73 -0.95 -14.76
C GLY A 93 17.62 0.05 -15.08
N PRO A 94 17.46 0.43 -16.36
CA PRO A 94 16.42 1.35 -16.78
C PRO A 94 15.03 0.79 -16.47
N PHE A 95 14.10 1.69 -16.12
CA PHE A 95 12.71 1.31 -15.87
C PHE A 95 12.08 0.77 -17.15
N GLN A 96 11.58 -0.47 -17.10
CA GLN A 96 10.74 -1.01 -18.15
C GLN A 96 9.28 -0.88 -17.71
N PRO A 97 8.43 -0.20 -18.51
CA PRO A 97 6.99 -0.13 -18.26
C PRO A 97 6.36 -1.52 -18.24
N LEU A 98 5.37 -1.70 -17.38
CA LEU A 98 4.55 -2.90 -17.24
C LEU A 98 3.16 -2.70 -17.83
N PHE A 99 2.56 -1.52 -17.62
CA PHE A 99 1.22 -1.18 -18.10
C PHE A 99 1.26 -0.26 -19.32
N PHE A 100 2.05 0.80 -19.26
CA PHE A 100 2.13 1.80 -20.33
C PHE A 100 2.99 1.31 -21.51
N SER A 101 2.67 1.75 -22.72
CA SER A 101 3.68 1.76 -23.78
C SER A 101 4.77 2.81 -23.48
N GLN A 102 5.92 2.72 -24.15
CA GLN A 102 7.00 3.70 -23.94
C GLN A 102 6.53 5.14 -24.21
N HIS A 103 5.77 5.35 -25.29
CA HIS A 103 5.23 6.66 -25.62
C HIS A 103 4.22 7.17 -24.58
N GLU A 104 3.30 6.32 -24.11
CA GLU A 104 2.38 6.69 -23.04
C GLU A 104 3.13 7.00 -21.73
N LEU A 105 4.20 6.26 -21.44
CA LEU A 105 5.03 6.53 -20.27
C LEU A 105 5.69 7.91 -20.36
N ASP A 106 6.19 8.30 -21.53
CA ASP A 106 6.80 9.62 -21.74
C ASP A 106 5.75 10.75 -21.58
N VAL A 107 4.55 10.56 -22.15
CA VAL A 107 3.40 11.48 -21.99
C VAL A 107 3.02 11.63 -20.52
N VAL A 108 2.85 10.51 -19.80
CA VAL A 108 2.48 10.50 -18.38
C VAL A 108 3.59 11.08 -17.52
N THR A 109 4.85 10.79 -17.83
CA THR A 109 6.02 11.37 -17.14
C THR A 109 6.00 12.89 -17.24
N ARG A 110 5.74 13.42 -18.45
CA ARG A 110 5.65 14.86 -18.63
C ARG A 110 4.45 15.46 -17.91
N LEU A 111 3.28 14.84 -18.01
CA LEU A 111 2.06 15.29 -17.32
C LEU A 111 2.25 15.33 -15.80
N VAL A 112 2.79 14.27 -15.21
CA VAL A 112 3.05 14.18 -13.77
C VAL A 112 4.12 15.17 -13.35
N GLY A 113 5.15 15.40 -14.17
CA GLY A 113 6.12 16.47 -13.93
C GLY A 113 5.46 17.85 -13.86
N VAL A 114 4.49 18.13 -14.73
CA VAL A 114 3.69 19.38 -14.65
C VAL A 114 2.82 19.41 -13.39
N LEU A 115 2.21 18.28 -12.99
CA LEU A 115 1.36 18.19 -11.80
C LEU A 115 2.11 18.41 -10.49
N LEU A 116 3.29 17.81 -10.36
CA LEU A 116 4.11 17.88 -9.15
C LEU A 116 4.97 19.16 -9.13
N GLY A 117 5.21 19.78 -10.28
CA GLY A 117 6.07 20.95 -10.39
C GLY A 117 7.55 20.58 -10.34
N SER A 118 8.36 21.41 -9.69
CA SER A 118 9.81 21.20 -9.57
C SER A 118 10.11 20.09 -8.55
N VAL A 119 10.21 18.86 -9.02
CA VAL A 119 10.64 17.70 -8.24
C VAL A 119 11.95 17.15 -8.78
N ASP A 120 12.70 16.49 -7.89
CA ASP A 120 13.90 15.76 -8.26
C ASP A 120 13.60 14.65 -9.30
N ALA A 121 14.52 14.44 -10.24
CA ALA A 121 14.33 13.51 -11.35
C ALA A 121 14.16 12.05 -10.89
N ARG A 122 14.83 11.66 -9.80
CA ARG A 122 14.68 10.32 -9.21
C ARG A 122 13.31 10.19 -8.56
N ALA A 123 12.85 11.19 -7.82
CA ALA A 123 11.52 11.19 -7.21
C ALA A 123 10.41 11.10 -8.28
N LEU A 124 10.57 11.81 -9.39
CA LEU A 124 9.67 11.70 -10.53
C LEU A 124 9.69 10.27 -11.10
N SER A 125 10.87 9.69 -11.34
CA SER A 125 10.98 8.32 -11.85
C SER A 125 10.36 7.28 -10.90
N GLU A 126 10.56 7.40 -9.59
CA GLU A 126 9.94 6.54 -8.58
C GLU A 126 8.41 6.68 -8.60
N THR A 127 7.89 7.90 -8.76
CA THR A 127 6.46 8.18 -8.87
C THR A 127 5.84 7.56 -10.13
N ILE A 128 6.53 7.65 -11.26
CA ILE A 128 6.08 7.05 -12.52
C ILE A 128 6.08 5.52 -12.44
N ALA A 129 7.11 4.93 -11.82
CA ALA A 129 7.16 3.50 -11.57
C ALA A 129 6.00 3.02 -10.68
N TRP A 130 5.66 3.80 -9.63
CA TRP A 130 4.49 3.54 -8.79
C TRP A 130 3.19 3.54 -9.61
N LEU A 131 2.96 4.58 -10.43
CA LEU A 131 1.77 4.71 -11.27
C LEU A 131 1.59 3.53 -12.23
N ASP A 132 2.66 3.16 -12.93
CA ASP A 132 2.67 2.04 -13.86
C ASP A 132 2.39 0.70 -13.16
N LEU A 133 3.04 0.45 -12.02
CA LEU A 133 2.77 -0.75 -11.20
C LEU A 133 1.33 -0.77 -10.67
N ARG A 134 0.82 0.36 -10.19
CA ARG A 134 -0.54 0.48 -9.66
C ARG A 134 -1.59 0.17 -10.72
N LEU A 135 -1.39 0.65 -11.95
CA LEU A 135 -2.27 0.37 -13.08
C LEU A 135 -2.12 -1.06 -13.57
N GLN A 136 -0.90 -1.60 -13.63
CA GLN A 136 -0.67 -3.01 -13.98
C GLN A 136 -1.40 -3.95 -13.00
N SER A 137 -1.37 -3.63 -11.71
CA SER A 137 -1.96 -4.46 -10.65
C SER A 137 -3.48 -4.33 -10.54
N ASP A 138 -4.11 -3.40 -11.27
CA ASP A 138 -5.51 -3.01 -11.06
C ASP A 138 -6.51 -4.16 -11.24
N VAL A 139 -6.32 -5.01 -12.25
CA VAL A 139 -7.17 -6.19 -12.49
C VAL A 139 -7.06 -7.20 -11.35
N GLY A 140 -5.84 -7.43 -10.86
CA GLY A 140 -5.58 -8.33 -9.73
C GLY A 140 -6.19 -7.82 -8.44
N ILE A 141 -5.98 -6.53 -8.14
CA ILE A 141 -6.54 -5.84 -6.96
C ILE A 141 -8.07 -5.93 -6.97
N ARG A 142 -8.70 -5.61 -8.10
CA ARG A 142 -10.16 -5.63 -8.22
C ARG A 142 -10.75 -7.02 -8.15
N ARG A 143 -10.07 -8.02 -8.73
CA ARG A 143 -10.45 -9.43 -8.54
C ARG A 143 -10.38 -9.81 -7.06
N ALA A 144 -9.27 -9.52 -6.40
CA ALA A 144 -9.08 -9.82 -4.99
C ALA A 144 -10.14 -9.14 -4.11
N ALA A 145 -10.47 -7.87 -4.40
CA ALA A 145 -11.51 -7.13 -3.71
C ALA A 145 -12.90 -7.80 -3.84
N ARG A 146 -13.26 -8.25 -5.05
CA ARG A 146 -14.52 -8.96 -5.31
C ARG A 146 -14.61 -10.33 -4.66
N THR A 147 -13.47 -10.98 -4.42
CA THR A 147 -13.39 -12.32 -3.84
C THR A 147 -13.11 -12.30 -2.34
N LEU A 148 -13.10 -11.13 -1.69
CA LEU A 148 -12.94 -11.03 -0.25
C LEU A 148 -14.04 -11.81 0.47
N ASN A 149 -13.66 -12.58 1.49
CA ASN A 149 -14.62 -13.18 2.41
C ASN A 149 -15.56 -12.08 2.96
N PRO A 150 -16.87 -12.32 3.11
CA PRO A 150 -17.81 -11.32 3.62
C PRO A 150 -17.38 -10.65 4.93
N SER A 151 -16.77 -11.40 5.85
CA SER A 151 -16.24 -10.85 7.11
C SER A 151 -15.07 -9.88 6.90
N HIS A 152 -14.11 -10.23 6.05
CA HIS A 152 -13.00 -9.34 5.68
C HIS A 152 -13.47 -8.10 4.92
N ARG A 153 -14.50 -8.24 4.08
CA ARG A 153 -15.13 -7.11 3.40
C ARG A 153 -15.79 -6.16 4.40
N ALA A 154 -16.52 -6.70 5.38
CA ALA A 154 -17.14 -5.90 6.45
C ALA A 154 -16.08 -5.11 7.25
N LEU A 155 -14.97 -5.76 7.62
CA LEU A 155 -13.84 -5.11 8.29
C LEU A 155 -13.23 -4.00 7.41
N ALA A 156 -13.01 -4.27 6.12
CA ALA A 156 -12.50 -3.28 5.18
C ALA A 156 -13.44 -2.07 5.04
N ILE A 157 -14.76 -2.29 5.04
CA ILE A 157 -15.76 -1.21 5.02
C ILE A 157 -15.71 -0.39 6.32
N ALA A 158 -15.59 -1.04 7.47
CA ALA A 158 -15.50 -0.35 8.75
C ALA A 158 -14.25 0.53 8.84
N TYR A 159 -13.12 0.06 8.30
CA TYR A 159 -11.85 0.79 8.37
C TYR A 159 -11.68 1.85 7.27
N TYR A 160 -11.96 1.50 6.00
CA TYR A 160 -11.73 2.36 4.84
C TYR A 160 -12.98 3.10 4.33
N GLY A 161 -14.16 2.70 4.79
CA GLY A 161 -15.45 3.21 4.33
C GLY A 161 -16.00 2.48 3.10
N GLN A 162 -17.33 2.42 3.01
CA GLN A 162 -18.06 1.73 1.93
C GLN A 162 -17.65 2.21 0.53
N ALA A 163 -17.56 3.53 0.33
CA ALA A 163 -17.26 4.12 -0.96
C ALA A 163 -15.91 3.64 -1.53
N ARG A 164 -14.89 3.50 -0.67
CA ARG A 164 -13.53 3.07 -1.08
C ARG A 164 -13.47 1.60 -1.43
N VAL A 165 -14.17 0.76 -0.65
CA VAL A 165 -14.26 -0.68 -0.96
C VAL A 165 -15.00 -0.87 -2.28
N THR A 166 -16.13 -0.19 -2.48
CA THR A 166 -16.86 -0.25 -3.76
C THR A 166 -16.05 0.30 -4.93
N GLU A 167 -15.26 1.36 -4.74
CA GLU A 167 -14.34 1.89 -5.76
C GLU A 167 -13.38 0.78 -6.24
N LEU A 168 -12.72 0.06 -5.31
CA LEU A 168 -11.81 -1.03 -5.63
C LEU A 168 -12.50 -2.21 -6.35
N GLU A 169 -13.74 -2.51 -5.98
CA GLU A 169 -14.52 -3.60 -6.57
C GLU A 169 -15.00 -3.27 -7.99
N THR A 170 -15.25 -2.00 -8.30
CA THR A 170 -16.02 -1.62 -9.50
C THR A 170 -15.21 -0.86 -10.53
N VAL A 171 -14.32 0.05 -10.09
CA VAL A 171 -13.69 1.01 -10.97
C VAL A 171 -12.62 0.36 -11.85
N ASP A 172 -12.65 0.72 -13.14
CA ASP A 172 -11.63 0.33 -14.11
C ASP A 172 -10.61 1.43 -14.35
N SER A 173 -9.58 1.45 -13.50
CA SER A 173 -8.53 2.47 -13.56
C SER A 173 -7.77 2.39 -14.89
N GLN A 174 -7.53 1.19 -15.41
CA GLN A 174 -6.83 1.01 -16.70
C GLN A 174 -7.63 1.63 -17.85
N ALA A 175 -8.95 1.37 -17.90
CA ALA A 175 -9.80 1.94 -18.93
C ALA A 175 -9.94 3.46 -18.79
N ILE A 176 -10.06 3.98 -17.56
CA ILE A 176 -10.10 5.42 -17.28
C ILE A 176 -8.85 6.11 -17.82
N VAL A 177 -7.67 5.59 -17.50
CA VAL A 177 -6.40 6.19 -17.91
C VAL A 177 -6.22 6.11 -19.43
N ARG A 178 -6.43 4.95 -20.04
CA ARG A 178 -6.30 4.81 -21.52
C ARG A 178 -7.24 5.72 -22.28
N THR A 179 -8.49 5.83 -21.82
CA THR A 179 -9.48 6.73 -22.44
C THR A 179 -9.06 8.19 -22.26
N GLY A 180 -8.64 8.57 -21.06
CA GLY A 180 -8.22 9.94 -20.78
C GLY A 180 -6.97 10.36 -21.56
N LEU A 181 -5.96 9.49 -21.70
CA LEU A 181 -4.76 9.79 -22.49
C LEU A 181 -5.10 10.02 -23.97
N LYS A 182 -5.99 9.21 -24.55
CA LYS A 182 -6.47 9.41 -25.92
C LYS A 182 -7.19 10.75 -26.10
N LEU A 183 -8.07 11.10 -25.16
CA LEU A 183 -8.81 12.36 -25.19
C LEU A 183 -7.89 13.58 -25.00
N MET A 184 -6.86 13.45 -24.16
CA MET A 184 -5.85 14.49 -23.99
C MET A 184 -5.06 14.72 -25.28
N GLU A 185 -4.60 13.66 -25.94
CA GLU A 185 -3.91 13.79 -27.23
C GLU A 185 -4.81 14.41 -28.31
N GLN A 186 -6.09 14.03 -28.33
CA GLN A 186 -7.08 14.66 -29.20
C GLN A 186 -7.21 16.16 -28.92
N GLN A 187 -7.38 16.56 -27.65
CA GLN A 187 -7.50 17.97 -27.27
C GLN A 187 -6.22 18.75 -27.58
N SER A 188 -5.03 18.14 -27.43
CA SER A 188 -3.75 18.73 -27.83
C SER A 188 -3.72 19.01 -29.34
N ARG A 189 -4.13 18.03 -30.16
CA ARG A 189 -4.16 18.17 -31.62
C ARG A 189 -5.20 19.18 -32.08
N GLU A 190 -6.38 19.18 -31.50
CA GLU A 190 -7.46 20.14 -31.83
C GLU A 190 -7.04 21.58 -31.50
N ARG A 191 -6.38 21.79 -30.37
CA ARG A 191 -6.02 23.13 -29.89
C ARG A 191 -4.74 23.68 -30.50
N PHE A 192 -3.73 22.83 -30.70
CA PHE A 192 -2.38 23.26 -31.07
C PHE A 192 -1.86 22.63 -32.37
N GLY A 193 -2.63 21.73 -32.99
CA GLY A 193 -2.22 21.02 -34.21
C GLY A 193 -1.09 20.01 -33.99
N ARG A 194 -0.77 19.67 -32.73
CA ARG A 194 0.37 18.82 -32.35
C ARG A 194 0.00 17.89 -31.20
N GLU A 195 0.74 16.78 -31.10
CA GLU A 195 0.71 15.89 -29.93
C GLU A 195 1.28 16.57 -28.69
N PHE A 196 0.90 16.09 -27.51
CA PHE A 196 1.24 16.74 -26.24
C PHE A 196 2.76 16.89 -26.03
N LEU A 197 3.54 15.85 -26.34
CA LEU A 197 4.99 15.89 -26.21
C LEU A 197 5.67 16.85 -27.20
N GLY A 198 5.03 17.16 -28.33
CA GLY A 198 5.53 18.09 -29.33
C GLY A 198 5.22 19.57 -29.03
N LEU A 199 4.51 19.85 -27.93
CA LEU A 199 4.20 21.20 -27.48
C LEU A 199 5.36 21.83 -26.71
N ALA A 200 5.45 23.17 -26.76
CA ALA A 200 6.34 23.92 -25.86
C ALA A 200 5.90 23.75 -24.40
N GLY A 201 6.86 23.85 -23.46
CA GLY A 201 6.60 23.59 -22.03
C GLY A 201 5.48 24.44 -21.42
N THR A 202 5.32 25.69 -21.86
CA THR A 202 4.21 26.57 -21.45
C THR A 202 2.87 26.07 -21.97
N ALA A 203 2.79 25.70 -23.26
CA ALA A 203 1.59 25.13 -23.86
C ALA A 203 1.17 23.79 -23.23
N GLN A 204 2.14 22.95 -22.85
CA GLN A 204 1.87 21.72 -22.08
C GLN A 204 1.24 22.04 -20.72
N THR A 205 1.79 23.03 -20.03
CA THR A 205 1.29 23.47 -18.72
C THR A 205 -0.12 24.04 -18.84
N ASP A 206 -0.38 24.83 -19.87
CA ASP A 206 -1.71 25.41 -20.14
C ASP A 206 -2.75 24.35 -20.47
N LEU A 207 -2.39 23.31 -21.24
CA LEU A 207 -3.28 22.20 -21.52
C LEU A 207 -3.59 21.40 -20.25
N VAL A 208 -2.59 21.03 -19.44
CA VAL A 208 -2.82 20.32 -18.17
C VAL A 208 -3.68 21.15 -17.22
N ARG A 209 -3.49 22.48 -17.19
CA ARG A 209 -4.33 23.40 -16.41
C ARG A 209 -5.77 23.42 -16.90
N GLU A 210 -6.02 23.40 -18.20
CA GLU A 210 -7.36 23.30 -18.76
C GLU A 210 -8.03 21.98 -18.38
N ILE A 211 -7.31 20.86 -18.55
CA ILE A 211 -7.77 19.52 -18.17
C ILE A 211 -8.16 19.48 -16.69
N SER A 212 -7.39 20.13 -15.82
CA SER A 212 -7.69 20.21 -14.38
C SER A 212 -9.05 20.85 -14.03
N ARG A 213 -9.62 21.64 -14.96
CA ARG A 213 -10.91 22.32 -14.80
C ARG A 213 -12.06 21.55 -15.44
N THR A 214 -11.77 20.43 -16.08
CA THR A 214 -12.79 19.57 -16.70
C THR A 214 -13.67 18.94 -15.62
N PRO A 215 -14.99 18.79 -15.83
CA PRO A 215 -15.88 18.17 -14.84
C PRO A 215 -15.36 16.80 -14.37
N PRO A 216 -15.43 16.50 -13.06
CA PRO A 216 -14.84 15.29 -12.48
C PRO A 216 -15.47 14.01 -13.01
N GLU A 217 -16.70 14.05 -13.51
CA GLU A 217 -17.42 12.92 -14.08
C GLU A 217 -17.07 12.64 -15.56
N SER A 218 -16.48 13.62 -16.24
CA SER A 218 -16.05 13.42 -17.63
C SER A 218 -14.93 12.38 -17.68
N PRO A 219 -14.76 11.64 -18.79
CA PRO A 219 -13.67 10.67 -18.90
C PRO A 219 -12.28 11.30 -18.69
N LEU A 220 -12.08 12.51 -19.20
CA LEU A 220 -10.82 13.24 -19.07
C LEU A 220 -10.60 13.78 -17.65
N GLY A 221 -11.66 14.28 -17.00
CA GLY A 221 -11.63 14.72 -15.60
C GLY A 221 -11.33 13.57 -14.65
N ARG A 222 -11.96 12.39 -14.86
CA ARG A 222 -11.68 11.17 -14.09
C ARG A 222 -10.22 10.73 -14.23
N CYS A 223 -9.69 10.73 -15.45
CA CYS A 223 -8.29 10.40 -15.69
C CYS A 223 -7.35 11.37 -14.98
N TYR A 224 -7.58 12.68 -15.11
CA TYR A 224 -6.79 13.70 -14.43
C TYR A 224 -6.77 13.52 -12.91
N LEU A 225 -7.95 13.31 -12.31
CA LEU A 225 -8.06 13.12 -10.86
C LEU A 225 -7.38 11.83 -10.39
N PHE A 226 -7.49 10.75 -11.17
CA PHE A 226 -6.78 9.50 -10.90
C PHE A 226 -5.26 9.73 -10.93
N LEU A 227 -4.73 10.27 -12.03
CA LEU A 227 -3.30 10.52 -12.20
C LEU A 227 -2.76 11.47 -11.12
N ARG A 228 -3.49 12.53 -10.79
CA ARG A 228 -3.11 13.46 -9.72
C ARG A 228 -3.04 12.76 -8.36
N ARG A 229 -4.07 11.99 -8.00
CA ARG A 229 -4.11 11.26 -6.72
C ARG A 229 -2.96 10.27 -6.60
N GLU A 230 -2.72 9.49 -7.63
CA GLU A 230 -1.69 8.46 -7.62
C GLU A 230 -0.28 9.05 -7.78
N ALA A 231 -0.11 10.18 -8.48
CA ALA A 231 1.15 10.93 -8.51
C ALA A 231 1.52 11.47 -7.12
N ILE A 232 0.57 12.08 -6.42
CA ILE A 232 0.79 12.56 -5.04
C ILE A 232 1.15 11.39 -4.12
N ARG A 233 0.40 10.28 -4.21
CA ARG A 233 0.68 9.07 -3.43
C ARG A 233 2.07 8.53 -3.74
N GLY A 234 2.43 8.38 -5.01
CA GLY A 234 3.74 7.89 -5.43
C GLY A 234 4.89 8.80 -5.01
N TYR A 235 4.69 10.12 -5.05
CA TYR A 235 5.69 11.08 -4.58
C TYR A 235 5.91 10.96 -3.07
N PHE A 236 4.85 10.95 -2.26
CA PHE A 236 4.97 10.88 -0.81
C PHE A 236 5.30 9.47 -0.27
N THR A 237 5.38 8.46 -1.13
CA THR A 237 5.99 7.16 -0.82
C THR A 237 7.40 7.02 -1.39
N SER A 238 7.85 7.95 -2.25
CA SER A 238 9.22 8.02 -2.75
C SER A 238 10.20 8.43 -1.65
N ARG A 239 11.49 8.17 -1.84
CA ARG A 239 12.51 8.58 -0.86
C ARG A 239 12.48 10.09 -0.61
N ALA A 240 12.36 10.89 -1.67
CA ALA A 240 12.35 12.34 -1.57
C ALA A 240 11.13 12.85 -0.79
N GLY A 241 9.93 12.33 -1.11
CA GLY A 241 8.71 12.71 -0.40
C GLY A 241 8.71 12.31 1.07
N LEU A 242 9.28 11.14 1.41
CA LEU A 242 9.44 10.74 2.82
C LEU A 242 10.41 11.66 3.58
N ILE A 243 11.50 12.11 2.93
CA ILE A 243 12.42 13.11 3.51
C ILE A 243 11.68 14.45 3.71
N GLU A 244 10.89 14.89 2.73
CA GLU A 244 10.13 16.13 2.80
C GLU A 244 9.08 16.12 3.92
N LEU A 245 8.41 14.99 4.13
CA LEU A 245 7.47 14.79 5.25
C LEU A 245 8.16 14.70 6.62
N ASP A 246 9.48 14.76 6.66
CA ASP A 246 10.29 14.42 7.83
C ASP A 246 9.90 13.06 8.44
N TYR A 247 9.51 12.11 7.57
CA TYR A 247 8.98 10.83 7.99
C TYR A 247 10.06 10.03 8.70
N LYS A 248 9.86 9.79 9.99
CA LYS A 248 10.82 9.07 10.84
C LYS A 248 10.69 7.55 10.74
N GLY A 249 9.77 7.00 9.94
CA GLY A 249 9.55 5.55 9.91
C GLY A 249 9.14 5.00 11.27
N ASN A 250 9.52 3.74 11.53
CA ASN A 250 9.39 3.11 12.84
C ASN A 250 10.61 3.42 13.73
N THR A 251 11.11 4.66 13.71
CA THR A 251 12.21 5.05 14.60
C THR A 251 11.76 4.90 16.04
N PHE A 252 12.58 4.23 16.84
CA PHE A 252 12.33 4.06 18.26
C PHE A 252 12.35 5.44 18.96
N HIS A 253 11.28 5.76 19.66
CA HIS A 253 11.19 6.93 20.51
C HIS A 253 11.19 6.48 21.98
N GLY A 254 12.16 6.96 22.77
CA GLY A 254 12.24 6.64 24.21
C GLY A 254 11.11 7.24 25.06
N ALA A 255 10.34 8.18 24.49
CA ALA A 255 9.11 8.70 25.04
C ALA A 255 8.10 8.89 23.89
N CYS A 256 6.81 8.71 24.16
CA CYS A 256 5.77 8.86 23.14
C CYS A 256 5.78 10.29 22.55
N PRO A 257 6.06 10.46 21.25
CA PRO A 257 6.03 11.78 20.61
C PRO A 257 4.63 12.39 20.71
N GLY A 258 4.52 13.64 21.18
CA GLY A 258 3.25 14.35 21.29
C GLY A 258 2.52 14.19 22.63
N CYS A 259 3.04 13.37 23.56
CA CYS A 259 2.59 13.38 24.94
C CYS A 259 3.52 14.26 25.77
N ASP A 260 3.33 15.59 25.72
CA ASP A 260 3.87 16.43 26.78
C ASP A 260 3.15 16.04 28.07
N SER A 261 3.86 15.33 28.95
CA SER A 261 3.41 15.16 30.32
C SER A 261 3.32 16.55 30.93
N ARG A 262 2.13 17.16 30.93
CA ARG A 262 1.85 18.29 31.81
C ARG A 262 2.09 17.81 33.23
N ARG A 263 3.29 18.04 33.74
CA ARG A 263 3.58 18.00 35.16
C ARG A 263 2.96 19.28 35.73
N GLY A 264 1.74 19.13 36.23
CA GLY A 264 1.24 19.99 37.30
C GLY A 264 1.79 19.51 38.63
#